data_AF-A0A8H4S6J3-F1
#
_entry.id   AF-A0A8H4S6J3-F1
#
_cell.length_a   1.000
_cell.length_b   1.000
_cell.length_c   1.000
_cell.angle_alpha   90.00
_cell.angle_beta   90.00
_cell.angle_gamma   90.00
#
_symmetry.space_group_name_H-M   'P 1'
#
loop_
_entity.id
_entity.type
_entity.pdbx_description
1 polymer ?
#
loop_
_entity_poly.entity_id
_entity_poly.type
_entity_poly.pdbx_seq_one_letter_code
_entity_poly.pdbx_strand_id
1 'polypeptide(L)'
;MAPHRRVAVIGAGPSGLAAVRALEQEGSFDYIRVFERKDRVGGLWAYKPEPDSFQLNTKNEVTAIPSELGPSTPCLTPATPEPQGLRGAAYETLDTNAGARTMAFTHTPLPMANSIASIRKFGRDNPSRPRHVVLRYLEELFVPFLHLLVLGTTVEKAEKTDDGQWKLTLHRRNVEHGTSNPSKDYWWEERFDALVVASGHFTVPNIPNIEGLVETCTEFPDKFEHSKSWRSQGSYVNKKIVIVGGGISAADLVEDLHQIVKGPLYVSRRSDVGFLEDAWCLPNVVNKTTISRISPDCGGTVEFQDGTSINGVDKIIFATGYKLSYPFLPFEAVTPQNRLAGFYQHIFRIGDPSLAVIGQVRAAISFRIYEYQAVAVSRFLAGCSKDLPSKIEQEEWEERRLEYKGPTELFHEIKPDFVDYYGWLREFAGHPTGKPTEYLLPEFEDNWVQSDIEILLARQQYWAAFRAKHRALDYIAKASI
;
A
#
# COMPACT_ATOMS: atom_id res chain seq x y z
N MET A 1 -6.24 28.95 16.16
CA MET A 1 -7.40 28.03 16.34
C MET A 1 -7.32 27.43 17.74
N ALA A 2 -8.44 26.96 18.32
CA ALA A 2 -8.36 26.13 19.52
C ALA A 2 -7.62 24.82 19.16
N PRO A 3 -6.70 24.32 20.01
CA PRO A 3 -5.94 23.11 19.70
C PRO A 3 -6.89 21.90 19.59
N HIS A 4 -6.67 21.05 18.59
CA HIS A 4 -7.37 19.77 18.49
C HIS A 4 -6.88 18.88 19.63
N ARG A 5 -7.74 18.48 20.57
CA ARG A 5 -7.31 17.76 21.77
C ARG A 5 -7.58 16.27 21.70
N ARG A 6 -8.59 15.86 20.92
CA ARG A 6 -8.99 14.47 20.71
C ARG A 6 -8.69 14.06 19.27
N VAL A 7 -7.77 13.12 19.05
CA VAL A 7 -7.32 12.71 17.70
C VAL A 7 -7.54 11.22 17.49
N ALA A 8 -8.19 10.88 16.38
CA ALA A 8 -8.27 9.50 15.91
C ALA A 8 -7.24 9.24 14.80
N VAL A 9 -6.53 8.12 14.89
CA VAL A 9 -5.67 7.62 13.82
C VAL A 9 -6.29 6.35 13.25
N ILE A 10 -6.51 6.30 11.93
CA ILE A 10 -7.06 5.11 11.25
C ILE A 10 -5.93 4.33 10.58
N GLY A 11 -5.62 3.15 11.11
CA GLY A 11 -4.59 2.23 10.63
C GLY A 11 -3.36 2.21 11.53
N ALA A 12 -2.83 1.02 11.84
CA ALA A 12 -1.62 0.80 12.63
C ALA A 12 -0.49 0.18 11.77
N GLY A 13 -0.38 0.62 10.52
CA GLY A 13 0.80 0.37 9.67
C GLY A 13 1.94 1.36 9.95
N PRO A 14 2.99 1.39 9.09
CA PRO A 14 4.09 2.34 9.22
C PRO A 14 3.64 3.82 9.30
N SER A 15 2.67 4.22 8.49
CA SER A 15 2.09 5.58 8.57
C SER A 15 1.39 5.86 9.90
N GLY A 16 0.66 4.88 10.44
CA GLY A 16 -0.03 5.01 11.73
C GLY A 16 0.93 5.06 12.90
N LEU A 17 2.03 4.29 12.83
CA LEU A 17 3.12 4.34 13.80
C LEU A 17 3.78 5.71 13.83
N ALA A 18 4.09 6.27 12.65
CA ALA A 18 4.64 7.61 12.54
C ALA A 18 3.69 8.65 13.14
N ALA A 19 2.39 8.56 12.83
CA ALA A 19 1.36 9.44 13.34
C ALA A 19 1.26 9.39 14.88
N VAL A 20 1.07 8.19 15.46
CA VAL A 20 0.89 8.07 16.92
C VAL A 20 2.12 8.51 17.69
N ARG A 21 3.33 8.18 17.20
CA ARG A 21 4.58 8.61 17.81
C ARG A 21 4.68 10.14 17.83
N ALA A 22 4.46 10.78 16.67
CA ALA A 22 4.53 12.23 16.56
C ALA A 22 3.46 12.93 17.41
N LEU A 23 2.23 12.40 17.44
CA LEU A 23 1.15 12.94 18.28
C LEU A 23 1.49 12.85 19.78
N GLU A 24 1.89 11.67 20.27
CA GLU A 24 2.23 11.45 21.68
C GLU A 24 3.37 12.36 22.15
N GLN A 25 4.38 12.55 21.31
CA GLN A 25 5.50 13.44 21.61
C GLN A 25 5.10 14.91 21.64
N GLU A 26 3.96 15.29 21.04
CA GLU A 26 3.45 16.64 21.24
C GLU A 26 2.96 16.90 22.67
N GLY A 27 2.56 15.87 23.42
CA GLY A 27 2.19 15.99 24.84
C GLY A 27 1.08 17.00 25.13
N SER A 28 0.33 17.42 24.10
CA SER A 28 -0.71 18.45 24.15
C SER A 28 -2.12 17.91 23.87
N PHE A 29 -2.22 16.62 23.54
CA PHE A 29 -3.48 15.95 23.24
C PHE A 29 -4.05 15.29 24.50
N ASP A 30 -5.33 15.52 24.78
CA ASP A 30 -6.02 14.91 25.92
C ASP A 30 -6.39 13.45 25.65
N TYR A 31 -6.55 13.09 24.37
CA TYR A 31 -6.99 11.75 23.96
C TYR A 31 -6.53 11.39 22.55
N ILE A 32 -5.75 10.33 22.43
CA ILE A 32 -5.34 9.73 21.16
C ILE A 32 -5.88 8.30 21.10
N ARG A 33 -6.46 7.92 19.97
CA ARG A 33 -6.89 6.52 19.75
C ARG A 33 -6.56 6.07 18.34
N VAL A 34 -5.98 4.88 18.23
CA VAL A 34 -5.56 4.28 16.96
C VAL A 34 -6.42 3.06 16.67
N PHE A 35 -7.16 3.09 15.56
CA PHE A 35 -8.03 1.98 15.15
C PHE A 35 -7.34 1.14 14.08
N GLU A 36 -7.24 -0.17 14.30
CA GLU A 36 -6.67 -1.11 13.33
C GLU A 36 -7.63 -2.29 13.16
N ARG A 37 -8.00 -2.56 11.89
CA ARG A 37 -8.95 -3.62 11.57
C ARG A 37 -8.37 -5.02 11.83
N LYS A 38 -7.05 -5.17 11.71
CA LYS A 38 -6.35 -6.42 12.00
C LYS A 38 -6.24 -6.65 13.51
N ASP A 39 -5.99 -7.90 13.85
CA ASP A 39 -5.70 -8.38 15.21
C ASP A 39 -4.29 -7.99 15.71
N ARG A 40 -3.50 -7.30 14.89
CA ARG A 40 -2.13 -6.85 15.20
C ARG A 40 -1.73 -5.64 14.35
N VAL A 41 -0.69 -4.95 14.81
CA VAL A 41 -0.06 -3.83 14.10
C VAL A 41 0.81 -4.30 12.92
N GLY A 42 1.32 -3.34 12.14
CA GLY A 42 2.29 -3.57 11.07
C GLY A 42 1.72 -3.43 9.65
N GLY A 43 0.41 -3.22 9.50
CA GLY A 43 -0.21 -2.94 8.21
C GLY A 43 0.05 -4.05 7.18
N LEU A 44 0.63 -3.71 6.03
CA LEU A 44 0.98 -4.66 4.97
C LEU A 44 1.87 -5.81 5.47
N TRP A 45 2.78 -5.53 6.39
CA TRP A 45 3.80 -6.47 6.87
C TRP A 45 3.22 -7.57 7.77
N ALA A 46 2.03 -7.35 8.33
CA ALA A 46 1.26 -8.35 9.05
C ALA A 46 0.63 -9.35 8.06
N TYR A 47 1.46 -10.31 7.65
CA TYR A 47 1.16 -11.40 6.72
C TYR A 47 0.06 -12.33 7.24
N LYS A 48 -0.83 -12.76 6.34
CA LYS A 48 -1.79 -13.86 6.55
C LYS A 48 -1.63 -14.87 5.41
N PRO A 49 -1.52 -16.17 5.71
CA PRO A 49 -1.28 -17.19 4.70
C PRO A 49 -2.45 -17.35 3.72
N GLU A 50 -3.68 -17.14 4.18
CA GLU A 50 -4.87 -17.23 3.34
C GLU A 50 -4.97 -15.98 2.43
N PRO A 51 -5.02 -16.15 1.10
CA PRO A 51 -5.22 -15.04 0.18
C PRO A 51 -6.71 -14.65 0.07
N ASP A 52 -6.97 -13.51 -0.58
CA ASP A 52 -8.31 -13.17 -1.07
C ASP A 52 -8.56 -13.94 -2.38
N SER A 53 -9.81 -14.36 -2.61
CA SER A 53 -10.26 -14.82 -3.93
C SER A 53 -10.20 -13.68 -4.95
N PHE A 54 -10.06 -14.01 -6.23
CA PHE A 54 -10.07 -13.00 -7.27
C PHE A 54 -11.43 -12.28 -7.31
N GLN A 55 -11.38 -10.95 -7.31
CA GLN A 55 -12.56 -10.11 -7.43
C GLN A 55 -12.37 -9.10 -8.54
N LEU A 56 -13.39 -8.97 -9.38
CA LEU A 56 -13.53 -7.80 -10.24
C LEU A 56 -13.76 -6.57 -9.35
N ASN A 57 -13.54 -5.38 -9.92
CA ASN A 57 -13.69 -4.10 -9.23
C ASN A 57 -15.10 -3.95 -8.62
N THR A 58 -15.30 -4.42 -7.39
CA THR A 58 -16.56 -4.38 -6.64
C THR A 58 -16.39 -3.46 -5.43
N LYS A 59 -17.43 -2.71 -5.09
CA LYS A 59 -17.43 -1.76 -3.96
C LYS A 59 -17.84 -2.47 -2.64
N ASN A 60 -17.19 -3.58 -2.29
CA ASN A 60 -17.58 -4.41 -1.14
C ASN A 60 -16.71 -4.19 0.11
N GLU A 61 -16.11 -3.01 0.25
CA GLU A 61 -15.10 -2.74 1.28
C GLU A 61 -15.67 -2.31 2.63
N VAL A 62 -16.98 -2.02 2.69
CA VAL A 62 -17.68 -1.53 3.89
C VAL A 62 -18.77 -2.51 4.28
N THR A 63 -18.91 -2.76 5.57
CA THR A 63 -20.02 -3.55 6.11
C THR A 63 -21.26 -2.67 6.24
N ALA A 64 -22.41 -3.19 5.82
CA ALA A 64 -23.67 -2.47 5.96
C ALA A 64 -23.89 -2.08 7.43
N ILE A 65 -23.96 -0.78 7.68
CA ILE A 65 -24.13 -0.21 9.01
C ILE A 65 -25.56 -0.51 9.47
N PRO A 66 -25.77 -1.19 10.61
CA PRO A 66 -27.09 -1.47 11.15
C PRO A 66 -27.95 -0.21 11.27
N SER A 67 -29.20 -0.25 10.76
CA SER A 67 -30.14 0.88 10.83
C SER A 67 -30.50 1.29 12.26
N GLU A 68 -30.31 0.39 13.23
CA GLU A 68 -30.64 0.57 14.65
C GLU A 68 -29.52 1.20 15.49
N LEU A 69 -28.36 1.49 14.89
CA LEU A 69 -27.17 2.00 15.61
C LEU A 69 -27.40 3.32 16.36
N GLY A 70 -28.38 4.14 15.97
CA GLY A 70 -28.65 5.45 16.60
C GLY A 70 -28.82 5.41 18.12
N PRO A 71 -30.03 5.21 18.67
CA PRO A 71 -30.27 5.25 20.12
C PRO A 71 -29.73 4.03 20.88
N SER A 72 -29.29 2.98 20.18
CA SER A 72 -28.89 1.69 20.77
C SER A 72 -27.37 1.50 20.89
N THR A 73 -26.54 2.50 20.58
CA THR A 73 -25.08 2.40 20.69
C THR A 73 -24.58 2.52 22.14
N PRO A 74 -23.64 1.66 22.58
CA PRO A 74 -23.06 0.53 21.86
C PRO A 74 -24.00 -0.69 21.80
N CYS A 75 -23.98 -1.44 20.69
CA CYS A 75 -24.84 -2.63 20.49
C CYS A 75 -24.09 -3.87 20.01
N LEU A 76 -24.75 -5.01 20.16
CA LEU A 76 -24.33 -6.30 19.59
C LEU A 76 -25.30 -6.72 18.48
N THR A 77 -24.77 -7.10 17.32
CA THR A 77 -25.55 -7.65 16.20
C THR A 77 -25.12 -9.08 15.89
N PRO A 78 -25.92 -9.86 15.14
CA PRO A 78 -25.44 -11.11 14.57
C PRO A 78 -24.12 -10.91 13.81
N ALA A 79 -23.20 -11.87 13.91
CA ALA A 79 -21.92 -11.79 13.24
C ALA A 79 -22.08 -11.78 11.71
N THR A 80 -21.30 -10.92 11.06
CA THR A 80 -21.22 -10.80 9.60
C THR A 80 -19.92 -11.42 9.07
N PRO A 81 -19.91 -12.02 7.86
CA PRO A 81 -18.68 -12.50 7.25
C PRO A 81 -17.65 -11.37 7.07
N GLU A 82 -16.37 -11.71 7.17
CA GLU A 82 -15.30 -10.77 6.83
C GLU A 82 -15.43 -10.35 5.36
N PRO A 83 -15.41 -9.04 5.04
CA PRO A 83 -15.40 -8.59 3.65
C PRO A 83 -14.17 -9.13 2.93
N GLN A 84 -14.39 -9.80 1.80
CA GLN A 84 -13.31 -10.21 0.92
C GLN A 84 -12.63 -8.98 0.31
N GLY A 85 -11.35 -9.14 -0.07
CA GLY A 85 -10.60 -8.06 -0.71
C GLY A 85 -9.91 -7.11 0.27
N LEU A 86 -9.99 -7.37 1.58
CA LEU A 86 -9.32 -6.57 2.62
C LEU A 86 -8.04 -7.21 3.17
N ARG A 87 -7.67 -8.42 2.73
CA ARG A 87 -6.45 -9.09 3.21
C ARG A 87 -5.19 -8.38 2.68
N GLY A 88 -4.04 -8.64 3.29
CA GLY A 88 -2.77 -8.03 2.86
C GLY A 88 -2.19 -8.69 1.61
N ALA A 89 -1.35 -7.95 0.89
CA ALA A 89 -0.62 -8.43 -0.30
C ALA A 89 0.76 -9.04 -0.01
N ALA A 90 1.21 -9.00 1.26
CA ALA A 90 2.49 -9.62 1.62
C ALA A 90 2.44 -11.15 1.47
N TYR A 91 3.60 -11.74 1.21
CA TYR A 91 3.79 -13.19 1.07
C TYR A 91 5.03 -13.65 1.85
N GLU A 92 5.13 -14.96 2.13
CA GLU A 92 6.11 -15.53 3.06
C GLU A 92 7.55 -15.10 2.75
N THR A 93 7.93 -15.22 1.47
CA THR A 93 9.28 -14.98 0.96
C THR A 93 9.56 -13.53 0.55
N LEU A 94 8.67 -12.59 0.89
CA LEU A 94 8.82 -11.19 0.51
C LEU A 94 10.05 -10.57 1.21
N ASP A 95 10.96 -10.04 0.40
CA ASP A 95 12.04 -9.15 0.81
C ASP A 95 11.73 -7.71 0.35
N THR A 96 12.24 -6.71 1.06
CA THR A 96 12.04 -5.31 0.69
C THR A 96 12.64 -5.01 -0.68
N ASN A 97 11.92 -4.23 -1.47
CA ASN A 97 12.37 -3.65 -2.74
C ASN A 97 12.87 -2.20 -2.60
N ALA A 98 12.93 -1.71 -1.35
CA ALA A 98 13.59 -0.48 -0.95
C ALA A 98 14.78 -0.83 -0.05
N GLY A 99 15.85 -0.04 -0.14
CA GLY A 99 17.03 -0.22 0.70
C GLY A 99 16.74 0.04 2.18
N ALA A 100 17.20 -0.87 3.04
CA ALA A 100 16.86 -0.88 4.47
C ALA A 100 17.22 0.42 5.23
N ARG A 101 18.30 1.10 4.81
CA ARG A 101 18.79 2.32 5.48
C ARG A 101 17.80 3.47 5.35
N THR A 102 17.23 3.64 4.16
CA THR A 102 16.32 4.74 3.84
C THR A 102 14.87 4.36 4.00
N MET A 103 14.55 3.07 3.88
CA MET A 103 13.22 2.57 4.20
C MET A 103 12.86 2.77 5.68
N ALA A 104 13.82 2.72 6.61
CA ALA A 104 13.60 2.86 8.05
C ALA A 104 13.24 4.30 8.50
N PHE A 105 12.60 4.44 9.66
CA PHE A 105 12.42 5.74 10.32
C PHE A 105 13.78 6.35 10.69
N THR A 106 13.86 7.68 10.71
CA THR A 106 15.12 8.40 10.97
C THR A 106 15.67 8.13 12.37
N HIS A 107 14.78 7.90 13.35
CA HIS A 107 15.13 7.68 14.75
C HIS A 107 15.54 6.23 15.09
N THR A 108 15.23 5.24 14.24
CA THR A 108 15.56 3.84 14.52
C THR A 108 15.86 3.08 13.22
N PRO A 109 17.10 2.57 13.03
CA PRO A 109 17.43 1.80 11.85
C PRO A 109 16.74 0.43 11.84
N LEU A 110 16.45 -0.09 10.64
CA LEU A 110 16.00 -1.47 10.49
C LEU A 110 17.12 -2.45 10.90
N PRO A 111 16.83 -3.51 11.67
CA PRO A 111 17.81 -4.52 12.05
C PRO A 111 18.51 -5.14 10.83
N MET A 112 19.79 -5.45 10.97
CA MET A 112 20.54 -6.13 9.92
C MET A 112 20.17 -7.61 9.86
N ALA A 113 19.45 -8.00 8.81
CA ALA A 113 19.10 -9.38 8.54
C ALA A 113 18.70 -9.55 7.07
N ASN A 114 19.27 -10.52 6.37
CA ASN A 114 18.91 -10.86 5.00
C ASN A 114 18.29 -12.26 4.94
N SER A 115 17.37 -12.48 4.01
CA SER A 115 16.89 -13.83 3.71
C SER A 115 17.99 -14.67 3.06
N ILE A 116 17.91 -15.99 3.19
CA ILE A 116 18.83 -16.90 2.47
C ILE A 116 18.73 -16.67 0.95
N ALA A 117 17.53 -16.37 0.44
CA ALA A 117 17.29 -16.11 -0.96
C ALA A 117 18.03 -14.85 -1.45
N SER A 118 17.92 -13.71 -0.73
CA SER A 118 18.65 -12.50 -1.11
C SER A 118 20.16 -12.64 -0.92
N ILE A 119 20.63 -13.37 0.10
CA ILE A 119 22.07 -13.64 0.25
C ILE A 119 22.63 -14.39 -0.96
N ARG A 120 21.91 -15.41 -1.46
CA ARG A 120 22.33 -16.17 -2.65
C ARG A 120 22.38 -15.32 -3.91
N LYS A 121 21.48 -14.33 -4.04
CA LYS A 121 21.35 -13.49 -5.24
C LYS A 121 22.29 -12.28 -5.22
N PHE A 122 22.41 -11.61 -4.07
CA PHE A 122 23.03 -10.28 -3.94
C PHE A 122 24.20 -10.25 -2.95
N GLY A 123 24.52 -11.38 -2.31
CA GLY A 123 25.56 -11.46 -1.29
C GLY A 123 25.08 -11.14 0.13
N ARG A 124 25.98 -11.34 1.09
CA ARG A 124 25.76 -10.95 2.50
C ARG A 124 25.66 -9.43 2.62
N ASP A 125 24.94 -8.98 3.64
CA ASP A 125 24.77 -7.56 3.98
C ASP A 125 24.13 -6.72 2.88
N ASN A 126 23.39 -7.37 1.97
CA ASN A 126 22.67 -6.68 0.91
C ASN A 126 21.55 -5.78 1.51
N PRO A 127 21.06 -4.79 0.75
CA PRO A 127 20.18 -3.76 1.29
C PRO A 127 18.74 -4.21 1.53
N SER A 128 18.32 -5.43 1.15
CA SER A 128 16.95 -5.89 1.41
C SER A 128 16.74 -6.37 2.84
N ARG A 129 15.50 -6.39 3.34
CA ARG A 129 15.11 -7.07 4.58
C ARG A 129 13.95 -8.02 4.33
N PRO A 130 13.91 -9.21 4.95
CA PRO A 130 12.74 -10.06 4.85
C PRO A 130 11.57 -9.45 5.62
N ARG A 131 10.34 -9.67 5.14
CA ARG A 131 9.13 -9.05 5.69
C ARG A 131 8.93 -9.26 7.19
N HIS A 132 9.35 -10.39 7.75
CA HIS A 132 9.19 -10.70 9.17
C HIS A 132 10.13 -9.86 10.06
N VAL A 133 11.29 -9.44 9.54
CA VAL A 133 12.19 -8.49 10.22
C VAL A 133 11.57 -7.10 10.24
N VAL A 134 10.97 -6.68 9.12
CA VAL A 134 10.25 -5.39 9.04
C VAL A 134 9.04 -5.40 9.98
N LEU A 135 8.25 -6.48 10.00
CA LEU A 135 7.12 -6.63 10.91
C LEU A 135 7.57 -6.52 12.38
N ARG A 136 8.59 -7.28 12.79
CA ARG A 136 9.12 -7.23 14.16
C ARG A 136 9.58 -5.82 14.53
N TYR A 137 10.29 -5.15 13.65
CA TYR A 137 10.70 -3.76 13.84
C TYR A 137 9.51 -2.83 14.10
N LEU A 138 8.43 -2.95 13.33
CA LEU A 138 7.22 -2.16 13.54
C LEU A 138 6.52 -2.51 14.86
N GLU A 139 6.45 -3.80 15.22
CA GLU A 139 5.85 -4.26 16.47
C GLU A 139 6.61 -3.74 17.70
N GLU A 140 7.94 -3.81 17.67
CA GLU A 140 8.80 -3.26 18.73
C GLU A 140 8.61 -1.75 18.89
N LEU A 141 8.50 -1.02 17.78
CA LEU A 141 8.25 0.43 17.82
C LEU A 141 6.85 0.81 18.30
N PHE A 142 5.87 -0.10 18.19
CA PHE A 142 4.53 0.11 18.73
C PHE A 142 4.42 -0.16 20.24
N VAL A 143 5.38 -0.85 20.87
CA VAL A 143 5.34 -1.23 22.29
C VAL A 143 4.96 -0.06 23.22
N PRO A 144 5.53 1.15 23.08
CA PRO A 144 5.16 2.28 23.94
C PRO A 144 3.71 2.75 23.77
N PHE A 145 3.10 2.47 22.61
CA PHE A 145 1.81 3.00 22.18
C PHE A 145 0.68 1.97 22.22
N LEU A 146 0.93 0.76 22.74
CA LEU A 146 -0.07 -0.32 22.77
C LEU A 146 -1.36 0.09 23.51
N HIS A 147 -1.24 0.96 24.52
CA HIS A 147 -2.36 1.46 25.31
C HIS A 147 -3.32 2.38 24.52
N LEU A 148 -2.90 2.88 23.36
CA LEU A 148 -3.71 3.73 22.47
C LEU A 148 -4.40 2.93 21.37
N LEU A 149 -4.01 1.66 21.18
CA LEU A 149 -4.49 0.81 20.10
C LEU A 149 -5.86 0.20 20.41
N VAL A 150 -6.69 0.14 19.39
CA VAL A 150 -7.94 -0.61 19.35
C VAL A 150 -7.87 -1.55 18.15
N LEU A 151 -7.37 -2.76 18.39
CA LEU A 151 -7.21 -3.81 17.38
C LEU A 151 -8.53 -4.52 17.08
N GLY A 152 -8.58 -5.20 15.94
CA GLY A 152 -9.75 -5.92 15.46
C GLY A 152 -10.94 -5.01 15.15
N THR A 153 -10.69 -3.73 14.84
CA THR A 153 -11.73 -2.70 14.76
C THR A 153 -11.65 -1.95 13.43
N THR A 154 -12.71 -2.09 12.63
CA THR A 154 -12.90 -1.34 11.39
C THR A 154 -13.58 0.00 11.71
N VAL A 155 -13.07 1.08 11.10
CA VAL A 155 -13.82 2.34 10.99
C VAL A 155 -14.71 2.23 9.76
N GLU A 156 -16.01 2.06 9.96
CA GLU A 156 -16.98 1.85 8.87
C GLU A 156 -17.50 3.20 8.33
N LYS A 157 -17.52 4.24 9.16
CA LYS A 157 -17.96 5.59 8.77
C LYS A 157 -17.31 6.69 9.60
N ALA A 158 -17.03 7.81 8.97
CA ALA A 158 -16.67 9.08 9.58
C ALA A 158 -17.64 10.17 9.11
N GLU A 159 -18.18 10.95 10.03
CA GLU A 159 -19.09 12.06 9.72
C GLU A 159 -18.75 13.29 10.57
N LYS A 160 -18.95 14.48 9.99
CA LYS A 160 -18.81 15.75 10.71
C LYS A 160 -20.13 16.05 11.41
N THR A 161 -20.10 16.26 12.72
CA THR A 161 -21.26 16.66 13.52
C THR A 161 -21.45 18.18 13.49
N ASP A 162 -22.65 18.66 13.86
CA ASP A 162 -22.99 20.09 13.85
C ASP A 162 -22.09 20.96 14.74
N ASP A 163 -21.51 20.35 15.79
CA ASP A 163 -20.53 20.97 16.69
C ASP A 163 -19.10 20.98 16.12
N GLY A 164 -18.90 20.51 14.88
CA GLY A 164 -17.62 20.49 14.19
C GLY A 164 -16.69 19.34 14.57
N GLN A 165 -17.14 18.37 15.37
CA GLN A 165 -16.35 17.17 15.66
C GLN A 165 -16.52 16.07 14.59
N TRP A 166 -15.58 15.15 14.54
CA TRP A 166 -15.67 13.91 13.77
C TRP A 166 -16.27 12.82 14.64
N LYS A 167 -17.40 12.25 14.22
CA LYS A 167 -17.98 11.04 14.80
C LYS A 167 -17.61 9.84 13.94
N LEU A 168 -17.02 8.82 14.57
CA LEU A 168 -16.66 7.57 13.92
C LEU A 168 -17.63 6.46 14.32
N THR A 169 -18.15 5.72 13.35
CA THR A 169 -18.87 4.46 13.57
C THR A 169 -17.88 3.31 13.48
N LEU A 170 -17.78 2.55 14.57
CA LEU A 170 -16.74 1.55 14.80
C LEU A 170 -17.36 0.17 14.90
N HIS A 171 -16.67 -0.80 14.32
CA HIS A 171 -17.15 -2.17 14.19
C HIS A 171 -16.04 -3.17 14.55
N ARG A 172 -16.30 -4.01 15.56
CA ARG A 172 -15.45 -5.15 15.92
C ARG A 172 -16.22 -6.44 15.66
N ARG A 173 -15.66 -7.28 14.78
CA ARG A 173 -16.28 -8.56 14.41
C ARG A 173 -16.03 -9.64 15.45
N ASN A 174 -16.95 -10.60 15.50
CA ASN A 174 -16.79 -11.87 16.21
C ASN A 174 -16.34 -11.71 17.68
N VAL A 175 -16.93 -10.77 18.41
CA VAL A 175 -16.71 -10.67 19.86
C VAL A 175 -17.37 -11.86 20.56
N GLU A 176 -16.62 -12.47 21.48
CA GLU A 176 -17.15 -13.48 22.40
C GLU A 176 -17.97 -12.78 23.49
N HIS A 177 -19.20 -13.24 23.71
CA HIS A 177 -20.08 -12.68 24.74
C HIS A 177 -20.70 -13.81 25.57
N GLY A 178 -20.10 -14.08 26.73
CA GLY A 178 -20.49 -15.19 27.60
C GLY A 178 -20.03 -16.56 27.08
N THR A 179 -20.51 -17.65 27.70
CA THR A 179 -20.16 -19.04 27.35
C THR A 179 -20.98 -19.64 26.21
N SER A 180 -21.79 -18.83 25.51
CA SER A 180 -22.81 -19.29 24.57
C SER A 180 -22.52 -18.80 23.14
N ASN A 181 -22.50 -19.72 22.19
CA ASN A 181 -22.49 -19.46 20.74
C ASN A 181 -23.90 -18.97 20.29
N PRO A 182 -24.05 -18.06 19.30
CA PRO A 182 -23.07 -17.59 18.32
C PRO A 182 -22.25 -16.34 18.72
N SER A 183 -21.07 -16.17 18.12
CA SER A 183 -20.30 -14.92 18.12
C SER A 183 -21.17 -13.75 17.61
N LYS A 184 -20.89 -12.55 18.11
CA LYS A 184 -21.63 -11.34 17.73
C LYS A 184 -20.66 -10.29 17.21
N ASP A 185 -21.18 -9.34 16.44
CA ASP A 185 -20.44 -8.14 16.07
C ASP A 185 -20.77 -7.02 17.06
N TYR A 186 -19.75 -6.26 17.47
CA TYR A 186 -19.87 -5.15 18.41
C TYR A 186 -19.70 -3.82 17.70
N TRP A 187 -20.65 -2.92 17.93
CA TRP A 187 -20.71 -1.62 17.29
C TRP A 187 -20.79 -0.50 18.31
N TRP A 188 -20.06 0.60 18.07
CA TRP A 188 -20.09 1.79 18.91
C TRP A 188 -19.70 3.04 18.12
N GLU A 189 -19.88 4.20 18.74
CA GLU A 189 -19.46 5.49 18.18
C GLU A 189 -18.47 6.20 19.12
N GLU A 190 -17.50 6.91 18.54
CA GLU A 190 -16.58 7.80 19.27
C GLU A 190 -16.42 9.14 18.56
N ARG A 191 -16.17 10.21 19.33
CA ARG A 191 -16.00 11.58 18.82
C ARG A 191 -14.58 12.13 19.02
N PHE A 192 -14.11 12.84 18.00
CA PHE A 192 -12.75 13.39 17.90
C PHE A 192 -12.76 14.79 17.29
N ASP A 193 -11.78 15.62 17.64
CA ASP A 193 -11.61 16.95 17.04
C ASP A 193 -10.91 16.88 15.69
N ALA A 194 -10.07 15.85 15.49
CA ALA A 194 -9.33 15.62 14.25
C ALA A 194 -9.22 14.13 13.90
N LEU A 195 -9.12 13.86 12.59
CA LEU A 195 -8.98 12.54 12.01
C LEU A 195 -7.71 12.45 11.16
N VAL A 196 -6.84 11.51 11.49
CA VAL A 196 -5.62 11.21 10.75
C VAL A 196 -5.77 9.85 10.07
N VAL A 197 -5.91 9.86 8.76
CA VAL A 197 -6.07 8.67 7.93
C VAL A 197 -4.71 8.11 7.53
N ALA A 198 -4.38 6.94 8.06
CA ALA A 198 -3.12 6.22 7.83
C ALA A 198 -3.39 4.77 7.36
N SER A 199 -4.51 4.56 6.64
CA SER A 199 -5.02 3.24 6.24
C SER A 199 -4.23 2.58 5.10
N GLY A 200 -3.33 3.33 4.45
CA GLY A 200 -2.56 2.88 3.29
C GLY A 200 -3.41 2.73 2.02
N HIS A 201 -2.74 2.41 0.91
CA HIS A 201 -3.35 2.43 -0.43
C HIS A 201 -3.04 1.20 -1.30
N PHE A 202 -2.55 0.11 -0.69
CA PHE A 202 -2.26 -1.16 -1.37
C PHE A 202 -3.17 -2.30 -0.89
N THR A 203 -4.45 -2.01 -0.73
CA THR A 203 -5.46 -3.01 -0.36
C THR A 203 -6.32 -3.41 -1.55
N VAL A 204 -6.93 -2.46 -2.25
CA VAL A 204 -7.95 -2.77 -3.27
C VAL A 204 -7.29 -3.05 -4.63
N PRO A 205 -7.42 -4.25 -5.21
CA PRO A 205 -6.85 -4.56 -6.52
C PRO A 205 -7.34 -3.59 -7.60
N ASN A 206 -6.46 -3.21 -8.52
CA ASN A 206 -6.85 -2.44 -9.71
C ASN A 206 -6.96 -3.37 -10.91
N ILE A 207 -8.17 -3.81 -11.25
CA ILE A 207 -8.39 -4.66 -12.43
C ILE A 207 -8.79 -3.77 -13.63
N PRO A 208 -8.07 -3.81 -14.76
CA PRO A 208 -8.44 -3.02 -15.94
C PRO A 208 -9.76 -3.52 -16.55
N ASN A 209 -10.50 -2.62 -17.20
CA ASN A 209 -11.63 -3.02 -18.03
C ASN A 209 -11.10 -3.65 -19.33
N ILE A 210 -11.38 -4.92 -19.55
CA ILE A 210 -10.98 -5.68 -20.75
C ILE A 210 -12.22 -6.35 -21.31
N GLU A 211 -12.39 -6.30 -22.63
CA GLU A 211 -13.50 -6.95 -23.32
C GLU A 211 -13.55 -8.45 -22.99
N GLY A 212 -14.74 -8.96 -22.65
CA GLY A 212 -14.98 -10.37 -22.32
C GLY A 212 -14.42 -10.86 -20.99
N LEU A 213 -13.74 -10.01 -20.19
CA LEU A 213 -13.18 -10.40 -18.90
C LEU A 213 -14.26 -10.85 -17.90
N VAL A 214 -15.39 -10.14 -17.82
CA VAL A 214 -16.47 -10.47 -16.87
C VAL A 214 -17.08 -11.84 -17.18
N GLU A 215 -17.40 -12.07 -18.46
CA GLU A 215 -17.92 -13.34 -18.96
C GLU A 215 -16.94 -14.48 -18.66
N THR A 216 -15.67 -14.31 -19.03
CA THR A 216 -14.64 -15.35 -18.84
C THR A 216 -14.36 -15.63 -17.37
N CYS A 217 -14.36 -14.62 -16.51
CA CYS A 217 -14.25 -14.80 -15.05
C CYS A 217 -15.43 -15.58 -14.47
N THR A 218 -16.63 -15.42 -15.02
CA THR A 218 -17.82 -16.14 -14.58
C THR A 218 -17.73 -17.62 -14.94
N GLU A 219 -17.23 -17.93 -16.14
CA GLU A 219 -17.06 -19.31 -16.60
C GLU A 219 -15.84 -20.01 -15.97
N PHE A 220 -14.73 -19.29 -15.81
CA PHE A 220 -13.46 -19.83 -15.29
C PHE A 220 -12.89 -19.02 -14.12
N PRO A 221 -13.58 -18.94 -12.98
CA PRO A 221 -13.16 -18.10 -11.84
C PRO A 221 -11.76 -18.47 -11.34
N ASP A 222 -11.40 -19.75 -11.36
CA ASP A 222 -10.11 -20.24 -10.89
C ASP A 222 -8.93 -19.86 -11.81
N LYS A 223 -9.16 -19.31 -13.00
CA LYS A 223 -8.09 -18.88 -13.91
C LYS A 223 -7.55 -17.49 -13.59
N PHE A 224 -8.23 -16.71 -12.76
CA PHE A 224 -7.87 -15.31 -12.53
C PHE A 224 -7.27 -15.10 -11.15
N GLU A 225 -6.30 -14.20 -11.07
CA GLU A 225 -5.65 -13.83 -9.82
C GLU A 225 -5.12 -12.41 -9.91
N HIS A 226 -5.06 -11.69 -8.79
CA HIS A 226 -4.31 -10.45 -8.67
C HIS A 226 -3.02 -10.72 -7.88
N SER A 227 -1.93 -9.99 -8.14
CA SER A 227 -0.64 -10.17 -7.45
C SER A 227 -0.75 -10.08 -5.92
N LYS A 228 -1.78 -9.41 -5.41
CA LYS A 228 -2.18 -9.38 -4.00
C LYS A 228 -2.40 -10.77 -3.38
N SER A 229 -2.93 -11.71 -4.16
CA SER A 229 -3.28 -13.06 -3.73
C SER A 229 -2.09 -14.04 -3.81
N TRP A 230 -0.97 -13.62 -4.41
CA TRP A 230 0.23 -14.43 -4.51
C TRP A 230 0.74 -14.85 -3.12
N ARG A 231 1.16 -16.11 -2.98
CA ARG A 231 1.72 -16.65 -1.73
C ARG A 231 2.97 -17.49 -1.94
N SER A 232 2.96 -18.37 -2.93
CA SER A 232 4.09 -19.25 -3.26
C SER A 232 4.01 -19.76 -4.69
N GLN A 233 5.15 -20.19 -5.21
CA GLN A 233 5.33 -20.66 -6.58
C GLN A 233 4.67 -22.02 -6.90
N GLY A 234 4.43 -22.86 -5.89
CA GLY A 234 4.11 -24.28 -6.10
C GLY A 234 2.86 -24.53 -6.95
N SER A 235 1.85 -23.65 -6.85
CA SER A 235 0.60 -23.77 -7.61
C SER A 235 0.72 -23.39 -9.08
N TYR A 236 1.89 -22.95 -9.56
CA TYR A 236 2.13 -22.51 -10.95
C TYR A 236 3.07 -23.42 -11.74
N VAL A 237 3.61 -24.46 -11.09
CA VAL A 237 4.48 -25.44 -11.75
C VAL A 237 3.76 -26.09 -12.93
N ASN A 238 4.40 -26.13 -14.09
CA ASN A 238 3.88 -26.70 -15.34
C ASN A 238 2.54 -26.10 -15.82
N LYS A 239 2.20 -24.88 -15.41
CA LYS A 239 1.01 -24.15 -15.89
C LYS A 239 1.36 -23.13 -16.96
N LYS A 240 0.44 -22.87 -17.89
CA LYS A 240 0.54 -21.82 -18.90
C LYS A 240 0.04 -20.50 -18.31
N ILE A 241 0.95 -19.54 -18.14
CA ILE A 241 0.70 -18.31 -17.36
C ILE A 241 0.78 -17.06 -18.25
N VAL A 242 -0.15 -16.13 -18.03
CA VAL A 242 -0.07 -14.75 -18.53
C VAL A 242 0.00 -13.79 -17.33
N ILE A 243 1.05 -12.98 -17.25
CA ILE A 243 1.16 -11.87 -16.30
C ILE A 243 0.72 -10.58 -17.00
N VAL A 244 -0.12 -9.78 -16.35
CA VAL A 244 -0.59 -8.48 -16.86
C VAL A 244 -0.02 -7.37 -15.98
N GLY A 245 0.89 -6.57 -16.52
CA GLY A 245 1.55 -5.47 -15.80
C GLY A 245 3.06 -5.38 -16.10
N GLY A 246 3.63 -4.20 -15.90
CA GLY A 246 5.06 -3.91 -16.08
C GLY A 246 5.73 -3.24 -14.87
N GLY A 247 5.08 -3.31 -13.70
CA GLY A 247 5.60 -2.76 -12.45
C GLY A 247 6.43 -3.75 -11.64
N ILE A 248 6.82 -3.35 -10.42
CA ILE A 248 7.68 -4.18 -9.55
C ILE A 248 7.04 -5.54 -9.24
N SER A 249 5.75 -5.60 -8.94
CA SER A 249 5.07 -6.88 -8.70
C SER A 249 5.11 -7.82 -9.91
N ALA A 250 5.08 -7.29 -11.14
CA ALA A 250 5.21 -8.12 -12.33
C ALA A 250 6.64 -8.67 -12.46
N ALA A 251 7.67 -7.86 -12.16
CA ALA A 251 9.06 -8.30 -12.18
C ALA A 251 9.34 -9.38 -11.13
N ASP A 252 8.78 -9.26 -9.93
CA ASP A 252 8.85 -10.30 -8.89
C ASP A 252 8.25 -11.61 -9.39
N LEU A 253 7.04 -11.56 -9.95
CA LEU A 253 6.37 -12.74 -10.50
C LEU A 253 7.15 -13.36 -11.67
N VAL A 254 7.74 -12.54 -12.54
CA VAL A 254 8.57 -13.03 -13.64
C VAL A 254 9.80 -13.77 -13.11
N GLU A 255 10.52 -13.17 -12.16
CA GLU A 255 11.69 -13.80 -11.51
C GLU A 255 11.33 -15.12 -10.83
N ASP A 256 10.15 -15.18 -10.18
CA ASP A 256 9.68 -16.36 -9.47
C ASP A 256 9.14 -17.48 -10.37
N LEU A 257 8.59 -17.12 -11.55
CA LEU A 257 7.84 -18.07 -12.38
C LEU A 257 8.56 -18.54 -13.63
N HIS A 258 9.48 -17.76 -14.20
CA HIS A 258 9.95 -18.00 -15.57
C HIS A 258 10.60 -19.38 -15.80
N GLN A 259 11.14 -20.03 -14.76
CA GLN A 259 11.79 -21.35 -14.85
C GLN A 259 10.88 -22.54 -14.56
N ILE A 260 9.68 -22.32 -14.01
CA ILE A 260 8.83 -23.41 -13.48
C ILE A 260 7.52 -23.59 -14.24
N VAL A 261 7.13 -22.61 -15.05
CA VAL A 261 5.89 -22.63 -15.82
C VAL A 261 6.02 -23.44 -17.12
N LYS A 262 4.89 -23.87 -17.68
CA LYS A 262 4.85 -24.62 -18.94
C LYS A 262 4.93 -23.69 -20.14
N GLY A 263 5.90 -23.95 -21.01
CA GLY A 263 6.16 -23.10 -22.17
C GLY A 263 6.61 -21.71 -21.75
N PRO A 264 6.58 -20.72 -22.66
CA PRO A 264 6.99 -19.37 -22.29
C PRO A 264 6.04 -18.74 -21.27
N LEU A 265 6.63 -18.02 -20.32
CA LEU A 265 5.92 -17.09 -19.45
C LEU A 265 5.57 -15.84 -20.24
N TYR A 266 4.28 -15.59 -20.45
CA TYR A 266 3.82 -14.43 -21.22
C TYR A 266 3.63 -13.22 -20.32
N VAL A 267 4.11 -12.05 -20.75
CA VAL A 267 4.02 -10.81 -19.99
C VAL A 267 3.41 -9.72 -20.87
N SER A 268 2.20 -9.27 -20.54
CA SER A 268 1.51 -8.16 -21.20
C SER A 268 1.81 -6.84 -20.49
N ARG A 269 2.40 -5.89 -21.20
CA ARG A 269 2.85 -4.61 -20.62
C ARG A 269 2.62 -3.42 -21.55
N ARG A 270 2.49 -2.23 -20.95
CA ARG A 270 2.24 -0.94 -21.65
C ARG A 270 3.51 -0.12 -21.91
N SER A 271 4.46 -0.19 -20.99
CA SER A 271 5.65 0.67 -20.99
C SER A 271 6.81 -0.02 -20.26
N ASP A 272 8.02 0.44 -20.57
CA ASP A 272 9.26 -0.01 -19.95
C ASP A 272 9.54 0.82 -18.69
N VAL A 273 9.95 0.14 -17.62
CA VAL A 273 10.53 0.76 -16.42
C VAL A 273 12.01 0.41 -16.42
N GLY A 274 12.88 1.41 -16.54
CA GLY A 274 14.29 1.20 -16.92
C GLY A 274 15.06 0.16 -16.09
N PHE A 275 14.94 0.18 -14.75
CA PHE A 275 15.64 -0.79 -13.88
C PHE A 275 14.98 -2.19 -13.86
N LEU A 276 13.82 -2.37 -14.50
CA LEU A 276 13.13 -3.66 -14.62
C LEU A 276 13.36 -4.33 -15.98
N GLU A 277 13.99 -3.66 -16.94
CA GLU A 277 14.14 -4.15 -18.31
C GLU A 277 14.74 -5.57 -18.36
N ASP A 278 15.69 -5.83 -17.46
CA ASP A 278 16.38 -7.11 -17.45
C ASP A 278 15.52 -8.29 -16.98
N ALA A 279 14.49 -8.03 -16.18
CA ALA A 279 13.51 -9.04 -15.78
C ALA A 279 12.72 -9.54 -17.00
N TRP A 280 12.37 -8.64 -17.93
CA TRP A 280 11.54 -8.94 -19.09
C TRP A 280 12.26 -9.75 -20.17
N CYS A 281 13.59 -9.85 -20.09
CA CYS A 281 14.38 -10.68 -20.99
C CYS A 281 14.97 -11.92 -20.31
N LEU A 282 14.48 -12.31 -19.13
CA LEU A 282 14.87 -13.57 -18.53
C LEU A 282 14.50 -14.75 -19.47
N PRO A 283 15.23 -15.88 -19.41
CA PRO A 283 14.92 -17.03 -20.24
C PRO A 283 13.48 -17.46 -20.10
N ASN A 284 12.89 -17.95 -21.19
CA ASN A 284 11.50 -18.39 -21.25
C ASN A 284 10.45 -17.27 -21.10
N VAL A 285 10.83 -15.99 -21.05
CA VAL A 285 9.88 -14.87 -21.03
C VAL A 285 9.54 -14.40 -22.44
N VAL A 286 8.25 -14.21 -22.72
CA VAL A 286 7.74 -13.64 -23.99
C VAL A 286 6.89 -12.41 -23.69
N ASN A 287 7.36 -11.26 -24.15
CA ASN A 287 6.64 -10.01 -24.02
C ASN A 287 5.51 -9.90 -25.04
N LYS A 288 4.38 -9.35 -24.62
CA LYS A 288 3.18 -9.11 -25.40
C LYS A 288 2.73 -7.66 -25.25
N THR A 289 2.04 -7.15 -26.27
CA THR A 289 1.33 -5.87 -26.17
C THR A 289 0.19 -5.97 -25.16
N THR A 290 -0.53 -4.88 -24.93
CA THR A 290 -1.71 -4.93 -24.06
C THR A 290 -2.76 -5.89 -24.58
N ILE A 291 -3.52 -6.48 -23.66
CA ILE A 291 -4.66 -7.33 -23.98
C ILE A 291 -5.78 -6.47 -24.60
N SER A 292 -6.33 -6.93 -25.72
CA SER A 292 -7.53 -6.37 -26.35
C SER A 292 -8.79 -7.03 -25.79
N ARG A 293 -8.78 -8.38 -25.70
CA ARG A 293 -9.94 -9.18 -25.30
C ARG A 293 -9.51 -10.46 -24.56
N ILE A 294 -10.36 -10.92 -23.65
CA ILE A 294 -10.27 -12.23 -23.01
C ILE A 294 -11.59 -12.94 -23.27
N SER A 295 -11.55 -14.20 -23.71
CA SER A 295 -12.75 -14.98 -23.99
C SER A 295 -12.66 -16.39 -23.39
N PRO A 296 -13.81 -17.07 -23.16
CA PRO A 296 -13.81 -18.46 -22.71
C PRO A 296 -13.38 -19.46 -23.80
N ASP A 297 -13.27 -19.02 -25.06
CA ASP A 297 -12.95 -19.87 -26.20
C ASP A 297 -11.68 -20.69 -25.97
N CYS A 298 -11.67 -21.92 -26.51
CA CYS A 298 -10.55 -22.85 -26.39
C CYS A 298 -10.06 -23.04 -24.94
N GLY A 299 -10.98 -22.98 -23.97
CA GLY A 299 -10.67 -23.11 -22.55
C GLY A 299 -9.94 -21.89 -21.97
N GLY A 300 -10.23 -20.69 -22.46
CA GLY A 300 -9.63 -19.43 -22.01
C GLY A 300 -8.58 -18.92 -23.01
N THR A 301 -8.96 -17.91 -23.79
CA THR A 301 -8.13 -17.26 -24.80
C THR A 301 -7.83 -15.81 -24.41
N VAL A 302 -6.57 -15.41 -24.60
CA VAL A 302 -6.11 -14.03 -24.41
C VAL A 302 -5.65 -13.47 -25.74
N GLU A 303 -6.32 -12.41 -26.20
CA GLU A 303 -6.00 -11.69 -27.44
C GLU A 303 -5.25 -10.40 -27.12
N PHE A 304 -4.25 -10.08 -27.93
CA PHE A 304 -3.41 -8.90 -27.76
C PHE A 304 -3.65 -7.89 -28.88
N GLN A 305 -3.31 -6.62 -28.62
CA GLN A 305 -3.47 -5.53 -29.59
C GLN A 305 -2.66 -5.72 -30.89
N ASP A 306 -1.65 -6.59 -30.88
CA ASP A 306 -0.86 -6.93 -32.08
C ASP A 306 -1.51 -8.02 -32.95
N GLY A 307 -2.72 -8.46 -32.60
CA GLY A 307 -3.47 -9.51 -33.30
C GLY A 307 -3.03 -10.93 -32.95
N THR A 308 -2.02 -11.11 -32.09
CA THR A 308 -1.65 -12.44 -31.60
C THR A 308 -2.61 -12.91 -30.49
N SER A 309 -2.71 -14.23 -30.30
CA SER A 309 -3.53 -14.81 -29.23
C SER A 309 -2.84 -16.00 -28.54
N ILE A 310 -3.31 -16.31 -27.34
CA ILE A 310 -2.87 -17.45 -26.55
C ILE A 310 -4.09 -18.20 -26.03
N ASN A 311 -4.23 -19.45 -26.42
CA ASN A 311 -5.36 -20.31 -26.02
C ASN A 311 -4.99 -21.19 -24.82
N GLY A 312 -6.00 -21.69 -24.10
CA GLY A 312 -5.85 -22.66 -23.02
C GLY A 312 -4.95 -22.16 -21.89
N VAL A 313 -5.11 -20.90 -21.48
CA VAL A 313 -4.33 -20.32 -20.38
C VAL A 313 -4.80 -20.93 -19.05
N ASP A 314 -3.87 -21.34 -18.19
CA ASP A 314 -4.19 -21.93 -16.88
C ASP A 314 -4.39 -20.84 -15.81
N LYS A 315 -3.62 -19.75 -15.88
CA LYS A 315 -3.76 -18.59 -14.99
C LYS A 315 -3.43 -17.27 -15.69
N ILE A 316 -4.21 -16.25 -15.40
CA ILE A 316 -3.99 -14.85 -15.74
C ILE A 316 -3.78 -14.09 -14.42
N ILE A 317 -2.58 -13.55 -14.22
CA ILE A 317 -2.18 -12.85 -12.99
C ILE A 317 -2.10 -11.35 -13.27
N PHE A 318 -3.02 -10.58 -12.69
CA PHE A 318 -3.03 -9.12 -12.75
C PHE A 318 -2.04 -8.55 -11.73
N ALA A 319 -0.93 -7.99 -12.23
CA ALA A 319 0.04 -7.21 -11.48
C ALA A 319 -0.13 -5.71 -11.81
N THR A 320 -1.36 -5.24 -11.77
CA THR A 320 -1.84 -3.94 -12.29
C THR A 320 -2.00 -2.86 -11.23
N GLY A 321 -1.47 -3.10 -10.03
CA GLY A 321 -1.46 -2.14 -8.93
C GLY A 321 -2.79 -2.12 -8.15
N TYR A 322 -3.07 -1.00 -7.51
CA TYR A 322 -4.17 -0.88 -6.55
C TYR A 322 -4.98 0.38 -6.78
N LYS A 323 -6.25 0.33 -6.37
CA LYS A 323 -7.11 1.51 -6.27
C LYS A 323 -6.96 2.13 -4.89
N LEU A 324 -6.93 3.46 -4.85
CA LEU A 324 -7.11 4.20 -3.61
C LEU A 324 -8.53 3.96 -3.12
N SER A 325 -8.69 3.84 -1.80
CA SER A 325 -10.01 3.64 -1.21
C SER A 325 -10.04 4.21 0.20
N TYR A 326 -11.06 5.03 0.44
CA TYR A 326 -11.34 5.70 1.70
C TYR A 326 -12.84 5.63 1.97
N PRO A 327 -13.42 4.41 2.07
CA PRO A 327 -14.84 4.22 1.88
C PRO A 327 -15.66 4.65 3.12
N PHE A 328 -14.98 4.95 4.22
CA PHE A 328 -15.54 5.52 5.45
C PHE A 328 -15.65 7.06 5.41
N LEU A 329 -15.04 7.74 4.44
CA LEU A 329 -15.15 9.20 4.35
C LEU A 329 -16.54 9.63 3.84
N PRO A 330 -17.07 10.78 4.28
CA PRO A 330 -18.43 11.22 3.93
C PRO A 330 -18.55 11.84 2.53
N PHE A 331 -17.53 11.70 1.69
CA PHE A 331 -17.46 12.25 0.33
C PHE A 331 -16.63 11.33 -0.57
N GLU A 332 -16.81 11.46 -1.88
CA GLU A 332 -16.00 10.74 -2.86
C GLU A 332 -14.59 11.36 -2.92
N ALA A 333 -13.66 10.78 -2.16
CA ALA A 333 -12.30 11.27 -2.06
C ALA A 333 -11.41 10.89 -3.27
N VAL A 334 -11.77 9.81 -3.98
CA VAL A 334 -10.95 9.21 -5.04
C VAL A 334 -11.59 9.45 -6.40
N THR A 335 -10.83 10.05 -7.33
CA THR A 335 -11.29 10.28 -8.70
C THR A 335 -11.33 8.98 -9.52
N PRO A 336 -12.04 8.95 -10.67
CA PRO A 336 -12.00 7.81 -11.59
C PRO A 336 -10.60 7.45 -12.10
N GLN A 337 -9.67 8.42 -12.10
CA GLN A 337 -8.26 8.24 -12.47
C GLN A 337 -7.36 7.87 -11.27
N ASN A 338 -7.95 7.40 -10.18
CA ASN A 338 -7.24 6.84 -9.02
C ASN A 338 -6.37 7.86 -8.26
N ARG A 339 -6.85 9.10 -8.16
CA ARG A 339 -6.19 10.22 -7.44
C ARG A 339 -7.00 10.60 -6.20
N LEU A 340 -6.33 10.88 -5.09
CA LEU A 340 -6.95 11.50 -3.91
C LEU A 340 -7.07 13.02 -4.15
N ALA A 341 -8.31 13.53 -4.20
CA ALA A 341 -8.61 14.91 -4.55
C ALA A 341 -8.95 15.79 -3.35
N GLY A 342 -8.55 17.07 -3.41
CA GLY A 342 -8.82 18.08 -2.39
C GLY A 342 -7.98 17.92 -1.13
N PHE A 343 -6.71 17.54 -1.27
CA PHE A 343 -5.76 17.43 -0.16
C PHE A 343 -4.47 18.21 -0.46
N TYR A 344 -4.28 19.33 0.24
CA TYR A 344 -3.11 20.18 0.13
C TYR A 344 -1.85 19.44 0.60
N GLN A 345 -0.78 19.53 -0.21
CA GLN A 345 0.49 18.84 0.03
C GLN A 345 0.36 17.32 0.22
N HIS A 346 -0.71 16.74 -0.35
CA HIS A 346 -1.10 15.33 -0.20
C HIS A 346 -1.51 14.93 1.23
N ILE A 347 -1.72 15.90 2.12
CA ILE A 347 -1.89 15.68 3.57
C ILE A 347 -3.19 16.29 4.08
N PHE A 348 -3.36 17.61 3.97
CA PHE A 348 -4.41 18.35 4.68
C PHE A 348 -5.65 18.50 3.81
N ARG A 349 -6.83 18.12 4.31
CA ARG A 349 -8.07 18.33 3.56
C ARG A 349 -8.30 19.83 3.35
N ILE A 350 -8.44 20.23 2.09
CA ILE A 350 -8.66 21.63 1.73
C ILE A 350 -9.98 22.11 2.34
N GLY A 351 -9.92 23.21 3.08
CA GLY A 351 -11.07 23.84 3.75
C GLY A 351 -11.44 23.25 5.11
N ASP A 352 -10.97 22.05 5.46
CA ASP A 352 -11.14 21.45 6.79
C ASP A 352 -9.91 20.60 7.18
N PRO A 353 -8.81 21.24 7.61
CA PRO A 353 -7.56 20.54 7.89
C PRO A 353 -7.60 19.70 9.18
N SER A 354 -8.76 19.61 9.85
CA SER A 354 -8.99 18.62 10.91
C SER A 354 -9.04 17.19 10.37
N LEU A 355 -9.15 17.01 9.05
CA LEU A 355 -8.92 15.74 8.36
C LEU A 355 -7.56 15.78 7.64
N ALA A 356 -6.68 14.85 7.99
CA ALA A 356 -5.38 14.68 7.35
C ALA A 356 -5.15 13.24 6.88
N VAL A 357 -4.32 13.06 5.85
CA VAL A 357 -3.89 11.74 5.33
C VAL A 357 -2.38 11.64 5.42
N ILE A 358 -1.87 10.49 5.89
CA ILE A 358 -0.44 10.20 5.96
C ILE A 358 -0.09 8.97 5.12
N GLY A 359 0.92 9.13 4.27
CA GLY A 359 1.45 8.09 3.41
C GLY A 359 0.80 7.99 2.03
N GLN A 360 -0.07 8.92 1.65
CA GLN A 360 -0.66 9.00 0.31
C GLN A 360 0.27 9.70 -0.69
N VAL A 361 1.47 9.14 -0.86
CA VAL A 361 2.51 9.62 -1.77
C VAL A 361 3.16 8.43 -2.50
N ARG A 362 3.75 8.69 -3.66
CA ARG A 362 4.48 7.71 -4.48
C ARG A 362 5.91 8.21 -4.70
N ALA A 363 6.85 7.28 -4.88
CA ALA A 363 8.27 7.59 -5.11
C ALA A 363 8.80 8.66 -4.12
N ALA A 364 8.60 8.44 -2.82
CA ALA A 364 8.80 9.43 -1.78
C ALA A 364 9.68 8.92 -0.61
N ILE A 365 10.36 7.77 -0.75
CA ILE A 365 11.22 7.12 0.27
C ILE A 365 10.43 6.61 1.49
N SER A 366 9.87 5.41 1.34
CA SER A 366 9.06 4.61 2.29
C SER A 366 8.77 5.22 3.68
N PHE A 367 9.34 4.73 4.79
CA PHE A 367 8.87 5.13 6.11
C PHE A 367 9.29 6.56 6.50
N ARG A 368 10.36 7.07 5.89
CA ARG A 368 10.85 8.44 6.14
C ARG A 368 9.81 9.47 5.77
N ILE A 369 9.19 9.40 4.60
CA ILE A 369 8.17 10.42 4.28
C ILE A 369 6.97 10.36 5.21
N TYR A 370 6.59 9.15 5.68
CA TYR A 370 5.50 9.02 6.63
C TYR A 370 5.81 9.72 7.95
N GLU A 371 7.07 9.65 8.40
CA GLU A 371 7.57 10.39 9.55
C GLU A 371 7.44 11.91 9.35
N TYR A 372 7.91 12.43 8.21
CA TYR A 372 7.88 13.88 7.94
C TYR A 372 6.44 14.41 7.87
N GLN A 373 5.56 13.69 7.19
CA GLN A 373 4.14 14.01 7.15
C GLN A 373 3.50 13.94 8.54
N ALA A 374 3.83 12.92 9.34
CA ALA A 374 3.31 12.77 10.70
C ALA A 374 3.75 13.91 11.63
N VAL A 375 5.00 14.35 11.56
CA VAL A 375 5.49 15.50 12.36
C VAL A 375 4.77 16.78 11.95
N ALA A 376 4.64 17.03 10.64
CA ALA A 376 3.92 18.19 10.11
C ALA A 376 2.45 18.22 10.59
N VAL A 377 1.73 17.09 10.46
CA VAL A 377 0.35 16.95 10.92
C VAL A 377 0.24 17.16 12.43
N SER A 378 1.08 16.48 13.21
CA SER A 378 0.98 16.52 14.68
C SER A 378 1.22 17.92 15.23
N ARG A 379 2.23 18.62 14.70
CA ARG A 379 2.50 20.02 15.10
C ARG A 379 1.43 20.98 14.65
N PHE A 380 0.84 20.77 13.47
CA PHE A 380 -0.31 21.57 13.05
C PHE A 380 -1.50 21.39 14.01
N LEU A 381 -1.85 20.14 14.34
CA LEU A 381 -2.96 19.85 15.25
C LEU A 381 -2.70 20.37 16.69
N ALA A 382 -1.44 20.38 17.13
CA ALA A 382 -0.99 20.95 18.39
C ALA A 382 -0.88 22.50 18.38
N GLY A 383 -1.04 23.15 17.23
CA GLY A 383 -0.86 24.61 17.09
C GLY A 383 0.60 25.08 17.21
N CYS A 384 1.55 24.21 16.87
CA CYS A 384 2.99 24.42 16.97
C CYS A 384 3.70 24.47 15.60
N SER A 385 2.97 24.34 14.49
CA SER A 385 3.50 24.54 13.13
C SER A 385 3.36 26.00 12.67
N LYS A 386 3.84 26.29 11.46
CA LYS A 386 3.36 27.46 10.70
C LYS A 386 1.88 27.31 10.37
N ASP A 387 1.19 28.42 10.15
CA ASP A 387 -0.18 28.41 9.65
C ASP A 387 -0.23 27.82 8.22
N LEU A 388 -1.30 27.07 7.93
CA LEU A 388 -1.60 26.68 6.56
C LEU A 388 -1.96 27.93 5.74
N PRO A 389 -1.62 27.96 4.43
CA PRO A 389 -2.06 29.03 3.56
C PRO A 389 -3.59 29.06 3.43
N SER A 390 -4.12 30.15 2.88
CA SER A 390 -5.56 30.30 2.67
C SER A 390 -6.13 29.17 1.80
N LYS A 391 -7.44 28.93 1.92
CA LYS A 391 -8.12 27.90 1.11
C LYS A 391 -7.87 28.08 -0.39
N ILE A 392 -7.89 29.32 -0.88
CA ILE A 392 -7.65 29.64 -2.29
C ILE A 392 -6.24 29.23 -2.71
N GLU A 393 -5.22 29.59 -1.93
CA GLU A 393 -3.83 29.20 -2.21
C GLU A 393 -3.61 27.67 -2.19
N GLN A 394 -4.38 26.95 -1.35
CA GLN A 394 -4.37 25.48 -1.33
C GLN A 394 -5.00 24.89 -2.60
N GLU A 395 -6.12 25.46 -3.07
CA GLU A 395 -6.79 25.06 -4.31
C GLU A 395 -5.90 25.33 -5.52
N GLU A 396 -5.28 26.51 -5.59
CA GLU A 396 -4.31 26.85 -6.64
C GLU A 396 -3.08 25.93 -6.63
N TRP A 397 -2.63 25.47 -5.45
CA TRP A 397 -1.57 24.47 -5.37
C TRP A 397 -2.00 23.14 -6.00
N GLU A 398 -3.24 22.70 -5.77
CA GLU A 398 -3.77 21.47 -6.37
C GLU A 398 -3.87 21.60 -7.89
N GLU A 399 -4.34 22.74 -8.39
CA GLU A 399 -4.40 23.05 -9.83
C GLU A 399 -3.02 23.03 -10.48
N ARG A 400 -2.04 23.75 -9.92
CA ARG A 400 -0.65 23.73 -10.41
C ARG A 400 -0.06 22.32 -10.40
N ARG A 401 -0.36 21.52 -9.38
CA ARG A 401 0.11 20.14 -9.28
C ARG A 401 -0.55 19.25 -10.34
N LEU A 402 -1.83 19.46 -10.65
CA LEU A 402 -2.55 18.78 -11.73
C LEU A 402 -1.98 19.13 -13.10
N GLU A 403 -1.65 20.39 -13.35
CA GLU A 403 -0.99 20.82 -14.60
C GLU A 403 0.38 20.17 -14.75
N TYR A 404 1.13 20.05 -13.65
CA TYR A 404 2.48 19.50 -13.66
C TYR A 404 2.54 17.97 -13.76
N LYS A 405 1.78 17.24 -12.93
CA LYS A 405 1.85 15.77 -12.83
C LYS A 405 0.71 15.05 -13.53
N GLY A 406 -0.32 15.77 -13.96
CA GLY A 406 -1.53 15.21 -14.57
C GLY A 406 -2.56 14.69 -13.54
N PRO A 407 -3.71 14.21 -14.04
CA PRO A 407 -4.87 13.87 -13.20
C PRO A 407 -4.86 12.44 -12.65
N THR A 408 -3.85 11.63 -12.97
CA THR A 408 -3.75 10.22 -12.59
C THR A 408 -3.13 10.06 -11.20
N GLU A 409 -2.86 8.82 -10.78
CA GLU A 409 -2.11 8.51 -9.58
C GLU A 409 -0.70 9.15 -9.53
N LEU A 410 -0.14 9.55 -10.70
CA LEU A 410 1.15 10.24 -10.79
C LEU A 410 1.14 11.61 -10.14
N PHE A 411 -0.04 12.20 -9.90
CA PHE A 411 -0.22 13.40 -9.09
C PHE A 411 0.52 13.32 -7.74
N HIS A 412 0.52 12.12 -7.14
CA HIS A 412 1.12 11.84 -5.84
C HIS A 412 2.62 11.47 -5.91
N GLU A 413 3.24 11.47 -7.09
CA GLU A 413 4.66 11.12 -7.25
C GLU A 413 5.55 12.28 -6.82
N ILE A 414 6.37 12.08 -5.78
CA ILE A 414 7.25 13.15 -5.26
C ILE A 414 8.48 13.35 -6.14
N LYS A 415 9.11 12.27 -6.65
CA LYS A 415 10.22 12.41 -7.61
C LYS A 415 9.85 13.37 -8.76
N PRO A 416 10.73 14.29 -9.20
CA PRO A 416 12.08 14.56 -8.67
C PRO A 416 12.11 15.59 -7.52
N ASP A 417 10.96 16.09 -7.07
CA ASP A 417 10.76 17.22 -6.16
C ASP A 417 11.05 16.89 -4.68
N PHE A 418 12.00 15.99 -4.41
CA PHE A 418 12.27 15.51 -3.05
C PHE A 418 12.73 16.63 -2.12
N VAL A 419 13.72 17.42 -2.55
CA VAL A 419 14.28 18.53 -1.75
C VAL A 419 13.18 19.51 -1.36
N ASP A 420 12.35 19.91 -2.32
CA ASP A 420 11.27 20.86 -2.10
C ASP A 420 10.20 20.30 -1.16
N TYR A 421 9.77 19.05 -1.36
CA TYR A 421 8.71 18.46 -0.57
C TYR A 421 9.15 18.18 0.89
N TYR A 422 10.33 17.58 1.07
CA TYR A 422 10.90 17.35 2.40
C TYR A 422 11.26 18.67 3.10
N GLY A 423 11.80 19.63 2.36
CA GLY A 423 12.09 20.98 2.84
C GLY A 423 10.83 21.69 3.33
N TRP A 424 9.77 21.68 2.53
CA TRP A 424 8.47 22.25 2.91
C TRP A 424 7.92 21.62 4.18
N LEU A 425 7.96 20.28 4.31
CA LEU A 425 7.47 19.60 5.51
C LEU A 425 8.24 20.02 6.77
N ARG A 426 9.56 20.12 6.69
CA ARG A 426 10.40 20.59 7.81
C ARG A 426 10.10 22.04 8.15
N GLU A 427 10.04 22.90 7.15
CA GLU A 427 9.80 24.33 7.34
C GLU A 427 8.42 24.59 7.94
N PHE A 428 7.39 23.93 7.41
CA PHE A 428 6.02 24.00 7.91
C PHE A 428 5.94 23.50 9.35
N ALA A 429 6.55 22.34 9.63
CA ALA A 429 6.59 21.78 10.97
C ALA A 429 7.39 22.65 11.96
N GLY A 430 8.31 23.49 11.48
CA GLY A 430 9.13 24.37 12.32
C GLY A 430 10.10 23.64 13.25
N HIS A 431 10.57 24.34 14.28
CA HIS A 431 11.42 23.76 15.32
C HIS A 431 10.57 23.28 16.51
N PRO A 432 10.96 22.17 17.18
CA PRO A 432 10.29 21.76 18.41
C PRO A 432 10.42 22.86 19.48
N THR A 433 9.29 23.37 19.97
CA THR A 433 9.25 24.39 21.02
C THR A 433 9.28 23.73 22.41
N GLY A 434 10.20 24.14 23.28
CA GLY A 434 10.24 23.71 24.68
C GLY A 434 10.53 22.23 24.95
N LYS A 435 11.00 21.47 23.94
CA LYS A 435 11.30 20.03 24.01
C LYS A 435 12.72 19.73 23.54
N PRO A 436 13.30 18.56 23.87
CA PRO A 436 14.61 18.16 23.37
C PRO A 436 14.69 18.25 21.84
N THR A 437 15.87 18.60 21.32
CA THR A 437 16.17 18.74 19.87
C THR A 437 16.05 17.44 19.06
N GLU A 438 15.60 16.34 19.69
CA GLU A 438 15.52 14.98 19.14
C GLU A 438 14.46 14.80 18.04
N TYR A 439 13.66 15.82 17.75
CA TYR A 439 12.62 15.81 16.70
C TYR A 439 12.87 16.82 15.57
N LEU A 440 14.11 17.30 15.45
CA LEU A 440 14.53 17.96 14.23
C LEU A 440 14.75 16.89 13.16
N LEU A 441 13.78 16.77 12.26
CA LEU A 441 13.92 15.90 11.11
C LEU A 441 15.17 16.29 10.30
N PRO A 442 15.97 15.32 9.83
CA PRO A 442 17.17 15.61 9.07
C PRO A 442 16.85 16.36 7.77
N GLU A 443 17.84 17.02 7.19
CA GLU A 443 17.70 17.53 5.83
C GLU A 443 17.66 16.37 4.85
N PHE A 444 16.95 16.56 3.75
CA PHE A 444 16.97 15.58 2.68
C PHE A 444 18.38 15.54 2.08
N GLU A 445 18.92 14.33 1.92
CA GLU A 445 20.20 14.11 1.27
C GLU A 445 19.99 13.31 -0.02
N ASP A 446 20.64 13.72 -1.12
CA ASP A 446 20.52 13.05 -2.42
C ASP A 446 20.92 11.56 -2.37
N ASN A 447 21.84 11.21 -1.47
CA ASN A 447 22.28 9.84 -1.25
C ASN A 447 21.14 8.92 -0.73
N TRP A 448 20.03 9.48 -0.24
CA TRP A 448 18.89 8.68 0.20
C TRP A 448 18.19 8.04 -0.99
N VAL A 449 18.09 8.73 -2.13
CA VAL A 449 17.51 8.15 -3.35
C VAL A 449 18.36 6.98 -3.81
N GLN A 450 19.69 7.16 -3.82
CA GLN A 450 20.62 6.10 -4.19
C GLN A 450 20.45 4.90 -3.26
N SER A 451 20.44 5.12 -1.95
CA SER A 451 20.27 4.07 -0.93
C SER A 451 18.93 3.34 -1.06
N ASP A 452 17.85 4.05 -1.41
CA ASP A 452 16.51 3.49 -1.58
C ASP A 452 16.45 2.50 -2.76
N ILE A 453 17.11 2.86 -3.87
CA ILE A 453 17.11 2.03 -5.10
C ILE A 453 18.23 1.00 -5.17
N GLU A 454 19.17 0.97 -4.22
CA GLU A 454 20.33 0.05 -4.23
C GLU A 454 19.92 -1.41 -4.47
N ILE A 455 18.83 -1.87 -3.84
CA ILE A 455 18.33 -3.24 -4.04
C ILE A 455 17.77 -3.45 -5.46
N LEU A 456 17.13 -2.45 -6.05
CA LEU A 456 16.64 -2.52 -7.43
C LEU A 456 17.80 -2.62 -8.43
N LEU A 457 18.88 -1.88 -8.19
CA LEU A 457 20.10 -1.95 -8.99
C LEU A 457 20.80 -3.32 -8.85
N ALA A 458 20.85 -3.88 -7.63
CA ALA A 458 21.39 -5.22 -7.41
C ALA A 458 20.57 -6.30 -8.14
N ARG A 459 19.24 -6.16 -8.18
CA ARG A 459 18.35 -7.05 -8.95
C ARG A 459 18.58 -6.95 -10.44
N GLN A 460 18.70 -5.74 -10.97
CA GLN A 460 19.03 -5.52 -12.37
C GLN A 460 20.33 -6.25 -12.76
N GLN A 461 21.40 -6.07 -11.97
CA GLN A 461 22.68 -6.75 -12.18
C GLN A 461 22.55 -8.28 -12.13
N TYR A 462 21.79 -8.80 -11.16
CA TYR A 462 21.52 -10.23 -11.04
C TYR A 462 20.82 -10.79 -12.29
N TRP A 463 19.76 -10.15 -12.76
CA TRP A 463 19.05 -10.58 -13.98
C TRP A 463 19.95 -10.52 -15.21
N ALA A 464 20.74 -9.44 -15.36
CA ALA A 464 21.70 -9.31 -16.45
C ALA A 464 22.74 -10.45 -16.45
N ALA A 465 23.32 -10.76 -15.29
CA ALA A 465 24.27 -11.87 -15.13
C ALA A 465 23.62 -13.23 -15.41
N PHE A 466 22.38 -13.44 -14.95
CA PHE A 466 21.63 -14.67 -15.19
C PHE A 466 21.44 -14.92 -16.69
N ARG A 467 21.03 -13.89 -17.45
CA ARG A 467 20.87 -13.98 -18.91
C ARG A 467 22.18 -14.28 -19.62
N ALA A 468 23.27 -13.62 -19.22
CA ALA A 468 24.58 -13.85 -19.82
C ALA A 468 25.04 -15.31 -19.65
N LYS A 469 24.85 -15.88 -18.45
CA LYS A 469 25.14 -17.28 -18.17
C LYS A 469 24.27 -18.23 -19.01
N HIS A 470 22.98 -17.96 -19.15
CA HIS A 470 22.08 -18.80 -19.94
C HIS A 470 22.43 -18.79 -21.43
N ARG A 471 22.72 -17.61 -22.01
CA ARG A 471 23.18 -17.50 -23.40
C ARG A 471 24.47 -18.28 -23.67
N ALA A 472 25.41 -18.27 -22.72
CA ALA A 472 26.64 -19.06 -22.84
C ALA A 472 26.35 -20.57 -22.81
N LEU A 473 25.45 -21.03 -21.95
CA LEU A 473 25.03 -22.44 -21.90
C LEU A 473 24.31 -22.87 -23.18
N ASP A 474 23.41 -22.04 -23.72
CA ASP A 474 22.73 -22.30 -25.00
C ASP A 474 23.72 -22.37 -26.16
N TYR A 475 24.73 -21.50 -26.17
CA TYR A 475 25.79 -21.52 -27.18
C TYR A 475 26.61 -22.82 -27.10
N ILE A 476 27.02 -23.23 -25.89
CA ILE A 476 27.74 -24.49 -25.67
C ILE A 476 26.88 -25.70 -26.09
N ALA A 477 25.60 -25.72 -25.72
CA ALA A 477 24.69 -26.80 -26.08
C ALA A 477 24.51 -26.90 -27.60
N LYS A 478 24.37 -25.76 -28.30
CA LYS A 478 24.27 -25.73 -29.77
C LYS A 478 25.59 -26.05 -30.49
N ALA A 479 26.74 -25.79 -29.86
CA ALA A 479 28.05 -26.12 -30.41
C ALA A 479 28.47 -27.57 -30.15
N SER A 480 27.76 -28.30 -29.28
CA SER A 480 28.01 -29.71 -28.94
C SER A 480 27.11 -30.70 -29.70
N ILE A 481 26.26 -30.19 -30.60
CA ILE A 481 25.41 -30.91 -31.56
C ILE A 481 26.00 -30.65 -32.94
#